data_AF-A0A267EVL3-F1
#
_entry.id   AF-A0A267EVL3-F1
#
_cell.length_a   1.000
_cell.length_b   1.000
_cell.length_c   1.000
_cell.angle_alpha   90.00
_cell.angle_beta   90.00
_cell.angle_gamma   90.00
#
_symmetry.space_group_name_H-M   'P 1'
#
loop_
_entity.id
_entity.type
_entity.pdbx_description
1 polymer ?
#
loop_
_entity_poly.entity_id
_entity_poly.type
_entity_poly.pdbx_seq_one_letter_code
_entity_poly.pdbx_strand_id
1 'polypeptide(L)'
;MLHCPCHTEDPSQQPTEPMAELGIHAAPEPTEESQMELEYQEMTSDDVGNLTSSTIESALHSDDNQCARLEAMLRDWVKATGPEVPCVNYLLQNLQDEFPGLAADYRGLMTTPRELTFRYVNPGRYYHFGVKAGLDFLLSNIGSRSRLDSLNLHLFVDGAKVHNSTTYTLWPVLGRVSNLSHSVFIIGLYYGTGKPLSASDFLADCITELRDLMADGFVSTVTSESDLILPFKLSMITCDSPARSFVKGTKACWGYFGCDKCTVEGDFCNGRVTFSDLSAALRTDFGFRGDVYPNHVLLPSPFLSLPIDMVHDFPLDPMHLIYEGIVPKCLKFLGKGRLPHRASGPNIRQISADLCSISSCIPHDFARKPRSIECVGLWKATEFRLFILYLAPIVLAGNVPESVYQLFLSLHSFVFLLSHPLVCQTYCSYAEDLAKHIVNECAIIWGDEFMCTLCIQ
;
A
#
# COMPACT_ATOMS: atom_id res chain seq x y z
N MET A 1 9.27 14.18 -12.10
CA MET A 1 9.66 15.61 -11.96
C MET A 1 9.96 16.15 -13.33
N LEU A 2 9.55 17.39 -13.56
CA LEU A 2 9.70 18.19 -14.77
C LEU A 2 11.16 18.19 -15.26
N HIS A 3 11.34 17.97 -16.56
CA HIS A 3 12.60 18.15 -17.27
C HIS A 3 12.97 19.64 -17.34
N CYS A 4 14.20 19.96 -16.98
CA CYS A 4 14.87 21.17 -17.46
C CYS A 4 16.33 20.80 -17.80
N PRO A 5 16.77 20.93 -19.07
CA PRO A 5 18.15 20.70 -19.44
C PRO A 5 19.00 21.96 -19.17
N CYS A 6 20.11 21.73 -18.49
CA CYS A 6 21.20 22.66 -18.28
C CYS A 6 21.92 23.01 -19.59
N HIS A 7 22.10 24.29 -19.86
CA HIS A 7 23.19 24.82 -20.67
C HIS A 7 23.93 25.90 -19.87
N THR A 8 25.23 25.69 -19.73
CA THR A 8 26.24 26.59 -19.19
C THR A 8 26.64 27.62 -20.25
N GLU A 9 26.66 28.91 -19.92
CA GLU A 9 27.55 29.90 -20.56
C GLU A 9 27.70 31.20 -19.70
N ASP A 10 28.80 31.89 -19.96
CA ASP A 10 29.65 32.79 -19.16
C ASP A 10 29.02 34.15 -18.73
N PRO A 11 29.44 34.79 -17.61
CA PRO A 11 28.84 36.02 -17.08
C PRO A 11 29.59 37.27 -17.56
N SER A 12 29.06 37.95 -18.57
CA SER A 12 29.28 39.39 -18.70
C SER A 12 28.18 40.03 -19.56
N GLN A 13 27.41 40.92 -18.92
CA GLN A 13 26.67 42.07 -19.47
C GLN A 13 25.30 42.25 -18.76
N GLN A 14 25.24 43.22 -17.85
CA GLN A 14 24.01 43.96 -17.53
C GLN A 14 23.72 44.95 -18.67
N PRO A 15 22.45 45.32 -18.94
CA PRO A 15 21.90 46.51 -18.27
C PRO A 15 20.37 46.54 -17.99
N THR A 16 20.04 47.26 -16.90
CA THR A 16 18.90 48.20 -16.68
C THR A 16 17.42 47.74 -16.64
N GLU A 17 16.86 47.80 -15.41
CA GLU A 17 15.55 48.29 -14.88
C GLU A 17 14.40 48.76 -15.82
N PRO A 18 13.11 48.91 -15.36
CA PRO A 18 12.58 48.94 -13.97
C PRO A 18 11.27 48.15 -13.68
N MET A 19 10.91 48.15 -12.38
CA MET A 19 9.63 47.71 -11.78
C MET A 19 8.38 48.44 -12.32
N ALA A 20 7.25 47.72 -12.43
CA ALA A 20 5.90 48.29 -12.37
C ALA A 20 4.88 47.27 -11.83
N GLU A 21 3.84 47.81 -11.20
CA GLU A 21 2.91 47.24 -10.24
C GLU A 21 1.90 46.22 -10.79
N LEU A 22 1.50 45.27 -9.94
CA LEU A 22 0.40 44.33 -10.15
C LEU A 22 -0.95 45.00 -9.86
N GLY A 23 -1.71 45.27 -10.93
CA GLY A 23 -3.13 45.62 -10.88
C GLY A 23 -4.02 44.40 -11.13
N ILE A 24 -4.99 44.19 -10.24
CA ILE A 24 -6.03 43.15 -10.29
C ILE A 24 -7.08 43.58 -11.33
N HIS A 25 -7.44 42.71 -12.29
CA HIS A 25 -8.71 42.81 -13.02
C HIS A 25 -9.27 41.46 -13.46
N ALA A 26 -10.60 41.44 -13.56
CA ALA A 26 -11.51 40.32 -13.56
C ALA A 26 -11.56 39.51 -14.86
N ALA A 27 -12.14 38.31 -14.75
CA ALA A 27 -12.37 37.34 -15.82
C ALA A 27 -13.40 37.83 -16.88
N PRO A 28 -13.24 37.44 -18.16
CA PRO A 28 -14.27 37.62 -19.18
C PRO A 28 -15.14 36.37 -19.36
N GLU A 29 -16.43 36.59 -19.66
CA GLU A 29 -17.41 35.60 -20.11
C GLU A 29 -17.07 35.03 -21.50
N PRO A 30 -17.52 33.80 -21.85
CA PRO A 30 -17.41 33.30 -23.22
C PRO A 30 -18.74 33.39 -24.00
N THR A 31 -18.64 33.92 -25.21
CA THR A 31 -19.62 33.94 -26.30
C THR A 31 -19.57 32.69 -27.18
N GLU A 32 -20.77 32.21 -27.52
CA GLU A 32 -21.28 31.59 -28.78
C GLU A 32 -20.51 30.52 -29.60
N GLU A 33 -21.26 29.43 -29.81
CA GLU A 33 -21.52 28.66 -31.04
C GLU A 33 -20.43 27.85 -31.76
N SER A 34 -20.62 26.52 -31.79
CA SER A 34 -20.57 25.76 -33.04
C SER A 34 -21.57 24.59 -33.02
N GLN A 35 -22.42 24.56 -34.06
CA GLN A 35 -23.42 23.53 -34.34
C GLN A 35 -22.76 22.34 -35.05
N MET A 36 -23.19 21.12 -34.74
CA MET A 36 -22.92 19.94 -35.57
C MET A 36 -24.19 19.08 -35.60
N GLU A 37 -24.82 19.03 -36.77
CA GLU A 37 -26.01 18.24 -37.10
C GLU A 37 -25.69 16.73 -37.10
N LEU A 38 -26.63 15.92 -36.62
CA LEU A 38 -26.65 14.47 -36.81
C LEU A 38 -27.98 14.06 -37.43
N GLU A 39 -27.89 13.45 -38.61
CA GLU A 39 -29.00 12.89 -39.39
C GLU A 39 -29.66 11.70 -38.66
N TYR A 40 -30.99 11.73 -38.57
CA TYR A 40 -31.83 10.60 -38.18
C TYR A 40 -32.32 9.88 -39.45
N GLN A 41 -32.03 8.57 -39.57
CA GLN A 41 -32.70 7.69 -40.53
C GLN A 41 -33.86 6.97 -39.82
N GLU A 42 -35.08 7.21 -40.31
CA GLU A 42 -36.29 6.46 -39.95
C GLU A 42 -36.23 5.05 -40.55
N MET A 43 -36.55 4.04 -39.74
CA MET A 43 -36.92 2.70 -40.19
C MET A 43 -38.37 2.42 -39.80
N THR A 44 -39.16 2.00 -40.78
CA THR A 44 -40.60 1.74 -40.70
C THR A 44 -40.95 0.42 -40.02
N SER A 45 -42.19 0.36 -39.53
CA SER A 45 -42.87 -0.69 -38.77
C SER A 45 -42.85 -2.08 -39.39
N ASP A 46 -42.98 -3.12 -38.55
CA ASP A 46 -44.21 -3.93 -38.50
C ASP A 46 -44.25 -4.87 -37.27
N ASP A 47 -45.49 -5.04 -36.78
CA ASP A 47 -46.01 -5.91 -35.71
C ASP A 47 -45.71 -5.57 -34.23
N VAL A 48 -46.48 -4.62 -33.69
CA VAL A 48 -46.94 -4.68 -32.28
C VAL A 48 -48.43 -4.38 -32.22
N GLY A 49 -49.20 -5.36 -31.74
CA GLY A 49 -50.61 -5.20 -31.41
C GLY A 49 -50.83 -4.13 -30.34
N ASN A 50 -51.82 -3.27 -30.60
CA ASN A 50 -52.40 -2.21 -29.77
C ASN A 50 -52.07 -2.25 -28.27
N LEU A 51 -51.08 -1.45 -27.87
CA LEU A 51 -51.04 -0.75 -26.59
C LEU A 51 -50.88 0.75 -26.91
N THR A 52 -51.81 1.57 -26.46
CA THR A 52 -51.84 3.01 -26.75
C THR A 52 -50.63 3.73 -26.14
N SER A 53 -50.06 4.72 -26.85
CA SER A 53 -48.91 5.54 -26.42
C SER A 53 -49.06 6.15 -25.01
N SER A 54 -50.30 6.45 -24.61
CA SER A 54 -50.63 6.94 -23.26
C SER A 54 -50.40 5.92 -22.15
N THR A 55 -50.50 4.62 -22.45
CA THR A 55 -50.24 3.54 -21.49
C THR A 55 -48.74 3.36 -21.26
N ILE A 56 -47.93 3.56 -22.29
CA ILE A 56 -46.46 3.49 -22.22
C ILE A 56 -45.89 4.70 -21.46
N GLU A 57 -46.36 5.92 -21.73
CA GLU A 57 -45.97 7.11 -20.96
C GLU A 57 -46.41 7.03 -19.49
N SER A 58 -47.59 6.48 -19.20
CA SER A 58 -48.04 6.28 -17.81
C SER A 58 -47.24 5.22 -17.05
N ALA A 59 -46.72 4.19 -17.74
CA ALA A 59 -45.86 3.16 -17.16
C ALA A 59 -44.41 3.62 -16.98
N LEU A 60 -43.95 4.60 -17.78
CA LEU A 60 -42.64 5.24 -17.65
C LEU A 60 -42.60 6.29 -16.52
N HIS A 61 -43.76 6.73 -16.02
CA HIS A 61 -43.88 7.77 -14.99
C HIS A 61 -44.48 7.28 -13.66
N SER A 62 -44.62 5.97 -13.44
CA SER A 62 -45.00 5.47 -12.12
C SER A 62 -43.92 5.77 -11.06
N ASP A 63 -44.35 6.08 -9.83
CA ASP A 63 -43.44 6.38 -8.72
C ASP A 63 -42.42 5.26 -8.47
N ASP A 64 -42.81 4.00 -8.71
CA ASP A 64 -41.93 2.83 -8.60
C ASP A 64 -40.77 2.86 -9.61
N ASN A 65 -41.01 3.34 -10.84
CA ASN A 65 -39.98 3.43 -11.87
C ASN A 65 -39.02 4.61 -11.60
N GLN A 66 -39.53 5.68 -10.99
CA GLN A 66 -38.71 6.81 -10.55
C GLN A 66 -37.80 6.42 -9.38
N CYS A 67 -38.32 5.69 -8.37
CA CYS A 67 -37.54 5.19 -7.26
C CYS A 67 -36.42 4.26 -7.74
N ALA A 68 -36.71 3.30 -8.62
CA ALA A 68 -35.72 2.38 -9.16
C ALA A 68 -34.57 3.11 -9.90
N ARG A 69 -34.90 4.13 -10.70
CA ARG A 69 -33.90 4.95 -11.38
C ARG A 69 -33.06 5.77 -10.40
N LEU A 70 -33.69 6.37 -9.38
CA LEU A 70 -32.99 7.11 -8.34
C LEU A 70 -32.05 6.21 -7.53
N GLU A 71 -32.50 5.00 -7.17
CA GLU A 71 -31.65 4.00 -6.52
C GLU A 71 -30.43 3.64 -7.37
N ALA A 72 -30.61 3.43 -8.67
CA ALA A 72 -29.50 3.14 -9.58
C ALA A 72 -28.48 4.30 -9.59
N MET A 73 -28.95 5.54 -9.73
CA MET A 73 -28.11 6.74 -9.69
C MET A 73 -27.38 6.90 -8.35
N LEU A 74 -28.07 6.70 -7.24
CA LEU A 74 -27.48 6.79 -5.90
C LEU A 74 -26.45 5.69 -5.67
N ARG A 75 -26.70 4.47 -6.16
CA ARG A 75 -25.77 3.35 -6.08
C ARG A 75 -24.50 3.63 -6.89
N ASP A 76 -24.63 4.21 -8.07
CA ASP A 76 -23.49 4.59 -8.90
C ASP A 76 -22.71 5.76 -8.29
N TRP A 77 -23.40 6.73 -7.70
CA TRP A 77 -22.77 7.80 -6.92
C TRP A 77 -21.99 7.25 -5.72
N VAL A 78 -22.56 6.32 -4.96
CA VAL A 78 -21.89 5.67 -3.81
C VAL A 78 -20.63 4.95 -4.28
N LYS A 79 -20.70 4.19 -5.39
CA LYS A 79 -19.54 3.49 -5.95
C LYS A 79 -18.46 4.45 -6.44
N ALA A 80 -18.85 5.57 -7.06
CA ALA A 80 -17.93 6.52 -7.64
C ALA A 80 -17.23 7.41 -6.60
N THR A 81 -17.95 7.81 -5.55
CA THR A 81 -17.46 8.82 -4.58
C THR A 81 -17.07 8.24 -3.23
N GLY A 82 -17.49 7.01 -2.91
CA GLY A 82 -17.17 6.34 -1.64
C GLY A 82 -17.59 7.12 -0.38
N PRO A 83 -18.81 7.68 -0.30
CA PRO A 83 -19.25 8.46 0.85
C PRO A 83 -19.37 7.58 2.10
N GLU A 84 -19.22 8.18 3.29
CA GLU A 84 -19.41 7.44 4.54
C GLU A 84 -20.86 6.94 4.69
N VAL A 85 -21.03 5.72 5.20
CA VAL A 85 -22.34 5.07 5.38
C VAL A 85 -23.36 5.96 6.12
N PRO A 86 -23.00 6.69 7.21
CA PRO A 86 -23.92 7.60 7.86
C PRO A 86 -24.44 8.72 6.96
N CYS A 87 -23.61 9.25 6.06
CA CYS A 87 -24.02 10.28 5.11
C CYS A 87 -25.03 9.74 4.09
N VAL A 88 -24.81 8.51 3.59
CA VAL A 88 -25.75 7.85 2.68
C VAL A 88 -27.08 7.58 3.39
N ASN A 89 -27.03 7.05 4.61
CA ASN A 89 -28.24 6.80 5.39
C ASN A 89 -29.01 8.10 5.68
N TYR A 90 -28.30 9.18 6.01
CA TYR A 90 -28.92 10.48 6.23
C TYR A 90 -29.62 10.97 4.95
N LEU A 91 -28.95 10.88 3.80
CA LEU A 91 -29.55 11.25 2.51
C LEU A 91 -30.80 10.41 2.21
N LEU A 92 -30.72 9.09 2.32
CA LEU A 92 -31.84 8.18 2.07
C LEU A 92 -33.03 8.50 2.97
N GLN A 93 -32.79 8.76 4.27
CA GLN A 93 -33.84 9.13 5.21
C GLN A 93 -34.55 10.44 4.84
N ASN A 94 -33.82 11.44 4.35
CA ASN A 94 -34.41 12.72 3.93
C ASN A 94 -35.17 12.62 2.59
N LEU A 95 -34.91 11.58 1.79
CA LEU A 95 -35.61 11.33 0.53
C LEU A 95 -36.84 10.43 0.69
N GLN A 96 -37.06 9.83 1.86
CA GLN A 96 -38.17 8.89 2.09
C GLN A 96 -39.56 9.53 1.92
N ASP A 97 -39.73 10.79 2.32
CA ASP A 97 -41.04 11.46 2.23
C ASP A 97 -41.45 11.72 0.78
N GLU A 98 -40.49 12.02 -0.10
CA GLU A 98 -40.72 12.24 -1.54
C GLU A 98 -40.66 10.94 -2.35
N PHE A 99 -39.88 9.95 -1.90
CA PHE A 99 -39.67 8.66 -2.58
C PHE A 99 -39.84 7.47 -1.60
N PRO A 100 -41.08 7.09 -1.23
CA PRO A 100 -41.32 6.02 -0.25
C PRO A 100 -40.88 4.63 -0.71
N GLY A 101 -40.70 4.43 -2.01
CA GLY A 101 -40.19 3.19 -2.61
C GLY A 101 -38.67 3.07 -2.60
N LEU A 102 -37.94 4.11 -2.15
CA LEU A 102 -36.49 4.12 -2.06
C LEU A 102 -36.00 3.26 -0.89
N ALA A 103 -34.82 2.65 -1.03
CA ALA A 103 -34.17 1.95 0.06
C ALA A 103 -34.04 2.82 1.33
N ALA A 104 -34.45 2.25 2.47
CA ALA A 104 -34.43 2.94 3.76
C ALA A 104 -33.02 3.14 4.33
N ASP A 105 -32.05 2.34 3.89
CA ASP A 105 -30.67 2.41 4.35
C ASP A 105 -29.69 1.98 3.25
N TYR A 106 -28.40 2.21 3.53
CA TYR A 106 -27.29 1.83 2.67
C TYR A 106 -27.32 0.35 2.29
N ARG A 107 -27.76 -0.55 3.19
CA ARG A 107 -27.76 -1.99 2.93
C ARG A 107 -28.81 -2.36 1.91
N GLY A 108 -30.00 -1.76 2.00
CA GLY A 108 -31.04 -1.82 0.99
C GLY A 108 -30.56 -1.24 -0.34
N LEU A 109 -29.99 -0.03 -0.30
CA LEU A 109 -29.51 0.67 -1.49
C LEU A 109 -28.42 -0.14 -2.20
N MET A 110 -27.52 -0.78 -1.47
CA MET A 110 -26.44 -1.59 -2.05
C MET A 110 -26.83 -3.05 -2.26
N THR A 111 -28.09 -3.43 -2.02
CA THR A 111 -28.58 -4.82 -2.10
C THR A 111 -27.65 -5.81 -1.39
N THR A 112 -27.23 -5.45 -0.18
CA THR A 112 -26.23 -6.22 0.58
C THR A 112 -26.82 -7.59 0.93
N PRO A 113 -26.12 -8.71 0.66
CA PRO A 113 -26.58 -10.04 1.03
C PRO A 113 -26.89 -10.14 2.53
N ARG A 114 -28.05 -10.69 2.87
CA ARG A 114 -28.49 -10.85 4.26
C ARG A 114 -27.88 -12.08 4.93
N GLU A 115 -27.54 -13.09 4.14
CA GLU A 115 -26.93 -14.33 4.59
C GLU A 115 -25.63 -14.57 3.84
N LEU A 116 -24.59 -14.93 4.58
CA LEU A 116 -23.28 -15.28 4.05
C LEU A 116 -22.88 -16.64 4.62
N THR A 117 -22.41 -17.53 3.76
CA THR A 117 -21.89 -18.83 4.16
C THR A 117 -20.41 -18.69 4.52
N PHE A 118 -20.10 -18.86 5.80
CA PHE A 118 -18.72 -18.79 6.28
C PHE A 118 -18.10 -20.19 6.43
N ARG A 119 -16.82 -20.31 6.08
CA ARG A 119 -16.01 -21.49 6.43
C ARG A 119 -15.40 -21.31 7.81
N TYR A 120 -15.42 -22.36 8.62
CA TYR A 120 -14.73 -22.34 9.91
C TYR A 120 -13.21 -22.42 9.70
N VAL A 121 -12.46 -21.52 10.33
CA VAL A 121 -10.99 -21.50 10.35
C VAL A 121 -10.60 -21.22 11.79
N ASN A 122 -10.04 -22.18 12.52
CA ASN A 122 -9.82 -22.06 13.95
C ASN A 122 -8.97 -20.81 14.33
N PRO A 123 -9.39 -19.96 15.31
CA PRO A 123 -10.60 -20.01 16.17
C PRO A 123 -11.76 -19.12 15.71
N GLY A 124 -11.83 -18.82 14.41
CA GLY A 124 -12.78 -17.89 13.82
C GLY A 124 -13.47 -18.42 12.58
N ARG A 125 -13.87 -17.48 11.74
CA ARG A 125 -14.59 -17.72 10.50
C ARG A 125 -13.92 -17.01 9.34
N TYR A 126 -14.02 -17.59 8.17
CA TYR A 126 -13.46 -17.09 6.93
C TYR A 126 -14.56 -16.98 5.87
N TYR A 127 -14.51 -15.90 5.12
CA TYR A 127 -15.31 -15.73 3.91
C TYR A 127 -14.38 -15.56 2.72
N HIS A 128 -14.62 -16.35 1.66
CA HIS A 128 -13.86 -16.26 0.42
C HIS A 128 -14.64 -15.43 -0.59
N PHE A 129 -14.05 -14.32 -1.04
CA PHE A 129 -14.60 -13.52 -2.13
C PHE A 129 -14.15 -14.04 -3.50
N GLY A 130 -12.94 -14.59 -3.57
CA GLY A 130 -12.37 -15.14 -4.80
C GLY A 130 -11.41 -14.17 -5.50
N VAL A 131 -10.30 -14.71 -5.99
CA VAL A 131 -9.37 -14.00 -6.87
C VAL A 131 -10.07 -13.75 -8.20
N LYS A 132 -10.68 -14.79 -8.79
CA LYS A 132 -11.35 -14.68 -10.09
C LYS A 132 -12.47 -13.64 -10.07
N ALA A 133 -13.34 -13.69 -9.05
CA ALA A 133 -14.45 -12.74 -8.91
C ALA A 133 -13.96 -11.29 -8.75
N GLY A 134 -12.87 -11.08 -8.00
CA GLY A 134 -12.24 -9.77 -7.88
C GLY A 134 -11.66 -9.25 -9.20
N LEU A 135 -11.06 -10.12 -10.00
CA LEU A 135 -10.55 -9.79 -11.33
C LEU A 135 -11.68 -9.46 -12.31
N ASP A 136 -12.74 -10.26 -12.35
CA ASP A 136 -13.94 -10.01 -13.16
C ASP A 136 -14.53 -8.63 -12.83
N PHE A 137 -14.66 -8.31 -11.54
CA PHE A 137 -15.14 -7.00 -11.09
C PHE A 137 -14.21 -5.84 -11.48
N LEU A 138 -12.89 -6.03 -11.41
CA LEU A 138 -11.97 -4.98 -11.84
C LEU A 138 -12.07 -4.74 -13.35
N LEU A 139 -12.10 -5.81 -14.14
CA LEU A 139 -12.15 -5.71 -15.60
C LEU A 139 -13.48 -5.13 -16.10
N SER A 140 -14.60 -5.43 -15.43
CA SER A 140 -15.90 -4.84 -15.78
C SER A 140 -15.96 -3.31 -15.60
N ASN A 141 -15.13 -2.77 -14.70
CA ASN A 141 -15.11 -1.35 -14.37
C ASN A 141 -14.08 -0.55 -15.17
N ILE A 142 -13.22 -1.23 -15.95
CA ILE A 142 -12.20 -0.59 -16.77
C ILE A 142 -12.78 -0.48 -18.16
N GLY A 143 -13.32 0.70 -18.49
CA GLY A 143 -13.86 0.98 -19.82
C GLY A 143 -12.84 0.61 -20.90
N SER A 144 -13.27 -0.18 -21.88
CA SER A 144 -12.52 -0.75 -23.02
C SER A 144 -11.37 0.12 -23.53
N ARG A 145 -10.18 0.10 -22.91
CA ARG A 145 -9.07 1.01 -23.31
C ARG A 145 -7.64 0.46 -23.24
N SER A 146 -7.40 -0.80 -22.94
CA SER A 146 -6.08 -1.39 -23.22
C SER A 146 -6.14 -2.90 -23.39
N ARG A 147 -5.48 -3.40 -24.44
CA ARG A 147 -5.18 -4.82 -24.59
C ARG A 147 -4.23 -5.20 -23.46
N LEU A 148 -4.69 -6.06 -22.55
CA LEU A 148 -3.84 -6.63 -21.50
C LEU A 148 -3.19 -7.89 -22.04
N ASP A 149 -1.86 -7.96 -21.97
CA ASP A 149 -1.12 -9.15 -22.38
C ASP A 149 -1.01 -10.18 -21.25
N SER A 150 -1.20 -9.76 -19.99
CA SER A 150 -1.17 -10.61 -18.81
C SER A 150 -1.80 -9.90 -17.60
N LEU A 151 -2.06 -10.66 -16.53
CA LEU A 151 -2.50 -10.15 -15.24
C LEU A 151 -1.43 -10.43 -14.17
N ASN A 152 -0.86 -9.36 -13.62
CA ASN A 152 0.18 -9.44 -12.58
C ASN A 152 -0.42 -9.14 -11.20
N LEU A 153 -0.74 -10.18 -10.43
CA LEU A 153 -1.30 -10.04 -9.09
C LEU A 153 -0.21 -9.79 -8.05
N HIS A 154 -0.42 -8.78 -7.22
CA HIS A 154 0.26 -8.58 -5.96
C HIS A 154 -0.70 -8.99 -4.84
N LEU A 155 -0.29 -9.94 -4.01
CA LEU A 155 -1.06 -10.44 -2.88
C LEU A 155 -0.60 -9.74 -1.60
N PHE A 156 -1.54 -9.34 -0.75
CA PHE A 156 -1.26 -8.77 0.56
C PHE A 156 -1.98 -9.57 1.64
N VAL A 157 -1.25 -9.92 2.70
CA VAL A 157 -1.80 -10.62 3.87
C VAL A 157 -1.34 -9.92 5.13
N ASP A 158 -2.29 -9.49 5.95
CA ASP A 158 -2.02 -8.75 7.18
C ASP A 158 -3.09 -9.03 8.25
N GLY A 159 -2.80 -8.69 9.50
CA GLY A 159 -3.73 -8.77 10.63
C GLY A 159 -4.03 -7.40 11.22
N ALA A 160 -5.32 -7.03 11.27
CA ALA A 160 -5.79 -5.78 11.86
C ALA A 160 -6.67 -6.05 13.08
N LYS A 161 -6.48 -5.27 14.15
CA LYS A 161 -7.42 -5.26 15.29
C LYS A 161 -8.71 -4.54 14.90
N VAL A 162 -9.85 -5.16 15.19
CA VAL A 162 -11.16 -4.54 14.90
C VAL A 162 -11.51 -3.48 15.94
N HIS A 163 -11.24 -3.80 17.21
CA HIS A 163 -11.45 -2.91 18.32
C HIS A 163 -10.26 -2.98 19.26
N ASN A 164 -9.79 -1.83 19.74
CA ASN A 164 -8.65 -1.75 20.66
C ASN A 164 -8.89 -2.48 21.99
N SER A 165 -10.14 -2.71 22.35
CA SER A 165 -10.59 -3.34 23.61
C SER A 165 -10.96 -4.83 23.49
N THR A 166 -10.81 -5.44 22.31
CA THR A 166 -11.19 -6.86 22.12
C THR A 166 -10.03 -7.70 21.61
N THR A 167 -10.11 -9.01 21.81
CA THR A 167 -9.18 -9.98 21.22
C THR A 167 -9.51 -10.29 19.75
N TYR A 168 -10.59 -9.74 19.20
CA TYR A 168 -10.99 -9.99 17.82
C TYR A 168 -10.07 -9.30 16.82
N THR A 169 -9.67 -10.05 15.80
CA THR A 169 -8.85 -9.55 14.69
C THR A 169 -9.48 -9.89 13.36
N LEU A 170 -9.26 -9.02 12.38
CA LEU A 170 -9.51 -9.26 10.98
C LEU A 170 -8.20 -9.62 10.30
N TRP A 171 -8.23 -10.64 9.45
CA TRP A 171 -7.11 -10.99 8.59
C TRP A 171 -7.58 -10.99 7.15
N PRO A 172 -7.46 -9.85 6.44
CA PRO A 172 -7.76 -9.79 5.03
C PRO A 172 -6.66 -10.46 4.20
N VAL A 173 -7.09 -11.10 3.11
CA VAL A 173 -6.27 -11.43 1.95
C VAL A 173 -6.70 -10.47 0.85
N LEU A 174 -5.78 -9.61 0.40
CA LEU A 174 -6.07 -8.57 -0.57
C LEU A 174 -5.28 -8.79 -1.86
N GLY A 175 -5.88 -8.39 -2.97
CA GLY A 175 -5.27 -8.45 -4.30
C GLY A 175 -5.14 -7.06 -4.91
N ARG A 176 -4.09 -6.86 -5.70
CA ARG A 176 -3.95 -5.73 -6.63
C ARG A 176 -3.34 -6.19 -7.94
N VAL A 177 -3.90 -5.77 -9.06
CA VAL A 177 -3.33 -6.05 -10.38
C VAL A 177 -2.40 -4.90 -10.78
N SER A 178 -1.09 -5.12 -10.69
CA SER A 178 -0.10 -4.03 -10.76
C SER A 178 0.01 -3.37 -12.13
N ASN A 179 -0.32 -4.09 -13.20
CA ASN A 179 -0.30 -3.61 -14.58
C ASN A 179 -1.67 -3.13 -15.09
N LEU A 180 -2.63 -2.92 -14.18
CA LEU A 180 -4.00 -2.55 -14.55
C LEU A 180 -4.51 -1.36 -13.74
N SER A 181 -4.52 -1.47 -12.41
CA SER A 181 -5.10 -0.45 -11.54
C SER A 181 -4.34 -0.32 -10.23
N HIS A 182 -4.49 0.85 -9.60
CA HIS A 182 -4.10 1.07 -8.21
C HIS A 182 -5.12 0.53 -7.20
N SER A 183 -6.31 0.13 -7.68
CA SER A 183 -7.37 -0.43 -6.84
C SER A 183 -6.97 -1.75 -6.21
N VAL A 184 -7.24 -1.86 -4.91
CA VAL A 184 -7.10 -3.09 -4.12
C VAL A 184 -8.48 -3.70 -3.96
N PHE A 185 -8.57 -5.02 -4.04
CA PHE A 185 -9.80 -5.78 -3.81
C PHE A 185 -9.58 -6.85 -2.75
N ILE A 186 -10.67 -7.28 -2.10
CA ILE A 186 -10.64 -8.32 -1.07
C ILE A 186 -10.80 -9.67 -1.77
N ILE A 187 -9.87 -10.59 -1.51
CA ILE A 187 -9.92 -11.99 -1.96
C ILE A 187 -10.53 -12.87 -0.86
N GLY A 188 -10.20 -12.57 0.39
CA GLY A 188 -10.70 -13.31 1.54
C GLY A 188 -10.66 -12.48 2.81
N LEU A 189 -11.54 -12.81 3.75
CA LEU A 189 -11.58 -12.13 5.04
C LEU A 189 -11.80 -13.13 6.16
N TYR A 190 -10.82 -13.22 7.05
CA TYR A 190 -10.96 -13.92 8.31
C TYR A 190 -11.37 -12.98 9.44
N TYR A 191 -12.23 -13.45 10.33
CA TYR A 191 -12.61 -12.78 11.56
C TYR A 191 -12.64 -13.79 12.72
N GLY A 192 -11.88 -13.53 13.78
CA GLY A 192 -11.84 -14.42 14.94
C GLY A 192 -11.07 -13.84 16.12
N THR A 193 -11.04 -14.61 17.22
CA THR A 193 -10.29 -14.25 18.42
C THR A 193 -8.81 -14.51 18.21
N GLY A 194 -8.05 -13.47 17.85
CA GLY A 194 -6.66 -13.57 17.45
C GLY A 194 -6.49 -14.04 16.01
N LYS A 195 -5.22 -14.30 15.63
CA LYS A 195 -4.86 -14.76 14.28
C LYS A 195 -5.35 -16.18 13.99
N PRO A 196 -5.58 -16.54 12.71
CA PRO A 196 -5.81 -17.93 12.34
C PRO A 196 -4.66 -18.82 12.85
N LEU A 197 -4.98 -20.00 13.37
CA LEU A 197 -3.94 -20.92 13.88
C LEU A 197 -3.16 -21.60 12.75
N SER A 198 -3.83 -21.87 11.63
CA SER A 198 -3.26 -22.55 10.47
C SER A 198 -3.28 -21.63 9.27
N ALA A 199 -2.10 -21.27 8.75
CA ALA A 199 -1.99 -20.53 7.50
C ALA A 199 -2.55 -21.34 6.32
N SER A 200 -2.37 -22.66 6.33
CA SER A 200 -2.90 -23.56 5.31
C SER A 200 -4.43 -23.55 5.30
N ASP A 201 -5.09 -23.64 6.46
CA ASP A 201 -6.55 -23.58 6.51
C ASP A 201 -7.06 -22.19 6.14
N PHE A 202 -6.36 -21.14 6.56
CA PHE A 202 -6.73 -19.76 6.25
C PHE A 202 -6.64 -19.46 4.75
N LEU A 203 -5.58 -19.91 4.08
CA LEU A 203 -5.28 -19.59 2.68
C LEU A 203 -5.76 -20.65 1.67
N ALA A 204 -6.35 -21.76 2.12
CA ALA A 204 -6.71 -22.92 1.28
C ALA A 204 -7.43 -22.55 -0.03
N ASP A 205 -8.50 -21.76 0.07
CA ASP A 205 -9.32 -21.37 -1.08
C ASP A 205 -8.53 -20.45 -2.04
N CYS A 206 -7.83 -19.45 -1.48
CA CYS A 206 -6.98 -18.54 -2.25
C CYS A 206 -5.84 -19.27 -2.98
N ILE A 207 -5.19 -20.23 -2.33
CA ILE A 207 -4.07 -20.99 -2.92
C ILE A 207 -4.56 -21.90 -4.03
N THR A 208 -5.75 -22.48 -3.88
CA THR A 208 -6.39 -23.27 -4.94
C THR A 208 -6.65 -22.40 -6.16
N GLU A 209 -7.32 -21.26 -6.00
CA GLU A 209 -7.59 -20.35 -7.13
C GLU A 209 -6.30 -19.83 -7.77
N LEU A 210 -5.29 -19.46 -6.98
CA LEU A 210 -4.01 -18.99 -7.53
C LEU A 210 -3.31 -20.09 -8.34
N ARG A 211 -3.36 -21.35 -7.89
CA ARG A 211 -2.77 -22.47 -8.63
C ARG A 211 -3.44 -22.64 -9.98
N ASP A 212 -4.76 -22.66 -10.00
CA ASP A 212 -5.55 -22.87 -11.21
C ASP A 212 -5.32 -21.71 -12.19
N LEU A 213 -5.38 -20.46 -11.70
CA LEU A 213 -5.12 -19.27 -12.52
C LEU A 213 -3.69 -19.24 -13.09
N MET A 214 -2.68 -19.60 -12.29
CA MET A 214 -1.29 -19.63 -12.76
C MET A 214 -1.03 -20.75 -13.77
N ALA A 215 -1.80 -21.83 -13.74
CA ALA A 215 -1.68 -22.96 -14.68
C ALA A 215 -2.45 -22.70 -15.98
N ASP A 216 -3.70 -22.26 -15.86
CA ASP A 216 -4.65 -22.22 -16.97
C ASP A 216 -4.82 -20.81 -17.56
N GLY A 217 -4.34 -19.78 -16.86
CA GLY A 217 -4.65 -18.39 -17.15
C GLY A 217 -6.02 -17.95 -16.62
N PHE A 218 -6.36 -16.70 -16.88
CA PHE A 218 -7.64 -16.11 -16.49
C PHE A 218 -8.54 -15.95 -17.72
N VAL A 219 -9.77 -16.43 -17.62
CA VAL A 219 -10.84 -16.20 -18.60
C VAL A 219 -11.91 -15.33 -17.96
N SER A 220 -12.07 -14.13 -18.51
CA SER A 220 -13.07 -13.15 -18.09
C SER A 220 -14.47 -13.67 -18.39
N THR A 221 -15.36 -13.56 -17.41
CA THR A 221 -16.78 -13.93 -17.59
C THR A 221 -17.65 -12.75 -18.01
N VAL A 222 -17.10 -11.52 -18.01
CA VAL A 222 -17.86 -10.27 -18.14
C VAL A 222 -17.61 -9.55 -19.47
N THR A 223 -16.52 -9.88 -20.18
CA THR A 223 -16.22 -9.28 -21.48
C THR A 223 -16.85 -10.08 -22.61
N SER A 224 -17.46 -9.39 -23.57
CA SER A 224 -18.06 -9.99 -24.78
C SER A 224 -17.04 -10.69 -25.69
N GLU A 225 -15.74 -10.50 -25.46
CA GLU A 225 -14.66 -11.31 -26.02
C GLU A 225 -14.42 -12.52 -25.11
N SER A 226 -15.30 -13.53 -25.22
CA SER A 226 -15.36 -14.69 -24.32
C SER A 226 -14.21 -15.70 -24.44
N ASP A 227 -13.25 -15.48 -25.35
CA ASP A 227 -12.23 -16.49 -25.71
C ASP A 227 -10.79 -16.05 -25.41
N LEU A 228 -10.57 -14.85 -24.84
CA LEU A 228 -9.22 -14.41 -24.49
C LEU A 228 -8.78 -14.99 -23.15
N ILE A 229 -7.87 -15.97 -23.20
CA ILE A 229 -7.15 -16.46 -22.02
C ILE A 229 -6.01 -15.49 -21.74
N LEU A 230 -6.10 -14.76 -20.62
CA LEU A 230 -5.05 -13.88 -20.15
C LEU A 230 -4.06 -14.67 -19.28
N PRO A 231 -2.76 -14.71 -19.64
CA PRO A 231 -1.73 -15.24 -18.76
C PRO A 231 -1.79 -14.58 -17.38
N PHE A 232 -1.70 -15.38 -16.32
CA PHE A 232 -1.79 -14.89 -14.95
C PHE A 232 -0.49 -15.17 -14.20
N LYS A 233 0.01 -14.17 -13.47
CA LYS A 233 1.21 -14.27 -12.65
C LYS A 233 0.94 -13.71 -11.26
N LEU A 234 1.28 -14.49 -10.24
CA LEU A 234 1.49 -13.97 -8.89
C LEU A 234 2.89 -13.36 -8.83
N SER A 235 2.98 -12.02 -8.83
CA SER A 235 4.26 -11.31 -8.94
C SER A 235 4.94 -11.06 -7.60
N MET A 236 4.18 -10.90 -6.51
CA MET A 236 4.74 -10.74 -5.17
C MET A 236 3.69 -10.94 -4.09
N ILE A 237 4.14 -11.34 -2.90
CA ILE A 237 3.36 -11.51 -1.68
C ILE A 237 3.93 -10.57 -0.62
N THR A 238 3.16 -9.55 -0.28
CA THR A 238 3.56 -8.52 0.67
C THR A 238 2.91 -8.78 2.02
N CYS A 239 3.75 -8.86 3.05
CA CYS A 239 3.31 -9.02 4.42
C CYS A 239 4.23 -8.20 5.34
N ASP A 240 3.70 -7.75 6.47
CA ASP A 240 4.55 -7.34 7.59
C ASP A 240 5.39 -8.54 8.10
N SER A 241 6.35 -8.31 8.99
CA SER A 241 7.24 -9.39 9.42
C SER A 241 6.51 -10.53 10.16
N PRO A 242 5.60 -10.27 11.12
CA PRO A 242 4.79 -11.31 11.76
C PRO A 242 3.91 -12.10 10.79
N ALA A 243 3.19 -11.45 9.88
CA ALA A 243 2.34 -12.11 8.90
C ALA A 243 3.17 -12.90 7.90
N ARG A 244 4.34 -12.40 7.47
CA ARG A 244 5.27 -13.16 6.60
C ARG A 244 5.71 -14.47 7.27
N SER A 245 6.19 -14.41 8.51
CA SER A 245 6.58 -15.62 9.23
C SER A 245 5.43 -16.60 9.41
N PHE A 246 4.21 -16.09 9.64
CA PHE A 246 3.01 -16.92 9.75
C PHE A 246 2.68 -17.63 8.43
N VAL A 247 2.60 -16.91 7.31
CA VAL A 247 2.23 -17.53 6.03
C VAL A 247 3.34 -18.39 5.43
N LYS A 248 4.61 -18.08 5.71
CA LYS A 248 5.74 -18.91 5.32
C LYS A 248 5.97 -20.10 6.27
N GLY A 249 5.32 -20.12 7.43
CA GLY A 249 5.59 -21.12 8.47
C GLY A 249 7.02 -21.05 9.01
N THR A 250 7.64 -19.87 9.01
CA THR A 250 9.04 -19.67 9.43
C THR A 250 9.13 -19.06 10.83
N LYS A 251 10.32 -19.16 11.41
CA LYS A 251 10.67 -18.50 12.67
C LYS A 251 10.52 -16.98 12.51
N ALA A 252 10.04 -16.34 13.57
CA ALA A 252 9.91 -14.89 13.59
C ALA A 252 11.29 -14.21 13.52
N CYS A 253 11.32 -12.96 13.03
CA CYS A 253 12.56 -12.21 12.79
C CYS A 253 13.42 -11.96 14.04
N TRP A 254 12.85 -12.10 15.24
CA TRP A 254 13.55 -11.98 16.52
C TRP A 254 14.06 -13.32 17.08
N GLY A 255 13.96 -14.42 16.33
CA GLY A 255 14.53 -15.71 16.72
C GLY A 255 15.97 -15.89 16.21
N TYR A 256 16.72 -16.82 16.83
CA TYR A 256 18.10 -17.17 16.45
C TYR A 256 18.28 -17.43 14.94
N PHE A 257 17.33 -18.11 14.29
CA PHE A 257 17.33 -18.34 12.84
C PHE A 257 16.19 -17.58 12.18
N GLY A 258 15.99 -16.32 12.59
CA GLY A 258 14.81 -15.52 12.25
C GLY A 258 14.92 -14.70 10.97
N CYS A 259 16.12 -14.45 10.45
CA CYS A 259 16.28 -13.77 9.17
C CYS A 259 15.50 -14.54 8.09
N ASP A 260 14.83 -13.87 7.16
CA ASP A 260 14.09 -14.53 6.07
C ASP A 260 14.96 -14.71 4.81
N LYS A 261 16.05 -13.92 4.68
CA LYS A 261 16.89 -13.83 3.48
C LYS A 261 18.19 -14.62 3.55
N CYS A 262 18.80 -14.80 4.72
CA CYS A 262 20.07 -15.51 4.87
C CYS A 262 20.10 -16.45 6.09
N THR A 263 21.03 -17.39 6.07
CA THR A 263 21.17 -18.46 7.07
C THR A 263 21.84 -18.01 8.37
N VAL A 264 21.97 -16.71 8.61
CA VAL A 264 22.61 -16.18 9.82
C VAL A 264 21.97 -16.74 11.08
N GLU A 265 22.81 -17.15 12.02
CA GLU A 265 22.42 -17.44 13.40
C GLU A 265 22.63 -16.16 14.21
N GLY A 266 21.60 -15.69 14.90
CA GLY A 266 21.67 -14.52 15.73
C GLY A 266 22.17 -14.84 17.13
N ASP A 267 22.88 -13.91 17.75
CA ASP A 267 23.40 -14.02 19.11
C ASP A 267 22.43 -13.38 20.11
N PHE A 268 22.33 -13.92 21.32
CA PHE A 268 21.54 -13.31 22.38
C PHE A 268 22.33 -12.26 23.15
N CYS A 269 22.00 -11.00 22.94
CA CYS A 269 22.68 -9.84 23.51
C CYS A 269 21.68 -8.89 24.17
N ASN A 270 21.85 -8.60 25.45
CA ASN A 270 21.04 -7.62 26.19
C ASN A 270 19.51 -7.83 26.06
N GLY A 271 19.05 -9.07 26.23
CA GLY A 271 17.62 -9.40 26.26
C GLY A 271 16.95 -9.60 24.89
N ARG A 272 17.72 -9.65 23.80
CA ARG A 272 17.22 -9.81 22.43
C ARG A 272 18.21 -10.59 21.56
N VAL A 273 17.72 -11.13 20.46
CA VAL A 273 18.56 -11.73 19.42
C VAL A 273 19.04 -10.64 18.45
N THR A 274 20.33 -10.65 18.12
CA THR A 274 20.98 -9.71 17.20
C THR A 274 21.76 -10.45 16.12
N PHE A 275 21.81 -9.91 14.90
CA PHE A 275 22.56 -10.51 13.80
C PHE A 275 23.84 -9.72 13.53
N SER A 276 24.98 -10.32 13.90
CA SER A 276 26.31 -9.71 13.80
C SER A 276 27.04 -10.12 12.52
N ASP A 277 26.81 -11.35 12.05
CA ASP A 277 27.39 -11.87 10.81
C ASP A 277 26.64 -11.32 9.57
N LEU A 278 27.37 -10.57 8.75
CA LEU A 278 26.90 -9.96 7.50
C LEU A 278 27.37 -10.73 6.25
N SER A 279 27.90 -11.93 6.44
CA SER A 279 28.46 -12.80 5.40
C SER A 279 27.76 -14.16 5.28
N ALA A 280 26.67 -14.37 6.01
CA ALA A 280 25.91 -15.60 5.96
C ALA A 280 25.36 -15.87 4.55
N ALA A 281 25.24 -17.16 4.20
CA ALA A 281 24.74 -17.59 2.91
C ALA A 281 23.27 -17.18 2.72
N LEU A 282 22.92 -16.74 1.51
CA LEU A 282 21.53 -16.44 1.18
C LEU A 282 20.68 -17.72 1.14
N ARG A 283 19.42 -17.61 1.57
CA ARG A 283 18.44 -18.66 1.36
C ARG A 283 18.01 -18.69 -0.09
N THR A 284 17.58 -19.86 -0.55
CA THR A 284 17.09 -20.09 -1.91
C THR A 284 15.75 -20.79 -1.88
N ASP A 285 14.95 -20.62 -2.94
CA ASP A 285 13.71 -21.38 -3.13
C ASP A 285 13.95 -22.90 -3.10
N PHE A 286 15.02 -23.36 -3.76
CA PHE A 286 15.43 -24.77 -3.71
C PHE A 286 15.67 -25.25 -2.27
N GLY A 287 16.31 -24.44 -1.43
CA GLY A 287 16.53 -24.77 -0.02
C GLY A 287 15.23 -24.85 0.79
N PHE A 288 14.25 -23.96 0.51
CA PHE A 288 12.92 -24.03 1.13
C PHE A 288 12.16 -25.29 0.72
N ARG A 289 12.20 -25.67 -0.56
CA ARG A 289 11.51 -26.86 -1.09
C ARG A 289 12.20 -28.17 -0.73
N GLY A 290 13.51 -28.14 -0.53
CA GLY A 290 14.35 -29.28 -0.16
C GLY A 290 14.52 -29.50 1.35
N ASP A 291 13.78 -28.76 2.19
CA ASP A 291 13.85 -28.85 3.65
C ASP A 291 15.26 -28.65 4.24
N VAL A 292 16.04 -27.74 3.63
CA VAL A 292 17.45 -27.48 4.01
C VAL A 292 17.56 -26.58 5.26
N TYR A 293 16.45 -25.99 5.71
CA TYR A 293 16.44 -24.98 6.77
C TYR A 293 15.61 -25.39 8.02
N PRO A 294 15.92 -26.53 8.68
CA PRO A 294 15.09 -27.09 9.75
C PRO A 294 14.99 -26.20 11.00
N ASN A 295 15.97 -25.32 11.22
CA ASN A 295 15.97 -24.38 12.34
C ASN A 295 15.17 -23.08 12.05
N HIS A 296 14.82 -22.85 10.78
CA HIS A 296 14.10 -21.67 10.30
C HIS A 296 12.66 -22.00 9.92
N VAL A 297 12.44 -23.09 9.19
CA VAL A 297 11.10 -23.55 8.77
C VAL A 297 10.49 -24.37 9.90
N LEU A 298 9.38 -23.89 10.46
CA LEU A 298 8.67 -24.54 11.56
C LEU A 298 7.51 -25.40 11.05
N LEU A 299 6.86 -24.95 9.97
CA LEU A 299 5.74 -25.60 9.32
C LEU A 299 5.85 -25.39 7.80
N PRO A 300 5.41 -26.36 6.97
CA PRO A 300 5.34 -26.15 5.53
C PRO A 300 4.39 -25.00 5.17
N SER A 301 4.86 -24.05 4.37
CA SER A 301 4.02 -22.97 3.85
C SER A 301 3.02 -23.51 2.82
N PRO A 302 1.76 -23.06 2.82
CA PRO A 302 0.81 -23.39 1.74
C PRO A 302 1.27 -22.88 0.36
N PHE A 303 2.11 -21.84 0.33
CA PHE A 303 2.69 -21.28 -0.89
C PHE A 303 3.70 -22.19 -1.59
N LEU A 304 4.25 -23.21 -0.90
CA LEU A 304 5.12 -24.20 -1.54
C LEU A 304 4.42 -24.98 -2.67
N SER A 305 3.09 -25.01 -2.67
CA SER A 305 2.30 -25.64 -3.74
C SER A 305 2.16 -24.80 -5.02
N LEU A 306 2.64 -23.55 -5.01
CA LEU A 306 2.63 -22.66 -6.17
C LEU A 306 4.03 -22.59 -6.81
N PRO A 307 4.13 -22.33 -8.13
CA PRO A 307 5.40 -22.15 -8.82
C PRO A 307 5.95 -20.72 -8.62
N ILE A 308 6.15 -20.35 -7.36
CA ILE A 308 6.75 -19.07 -6.94
C ILE A 308 8.08 -19.29 -6.23
N ASP A 309 8.90 -18.25 -6.14
CA ASP A 309 10.14 -18.25 -5.38
C ASP A 309 9.89 -17.88 -3.91
N MET A 310 10.16 -18.81 -2.99
CA MET A 310 9.92 -18.63 -1.56
C MET A 310 10.80 -17.55 -0.89
N VAL A 311 11.76 -16.97 -1.60
CA VAL A 311 12.62 -15.87 -1.13
C VAL A 311 12.32 -14.59 -1.88
N HIS A 312 12.39 -14.59 -3.22
CA HIS A 312 12.29 -13.39 -4.03
C HIS A 312 10.86 -12.85 -4.14
N ASP A 313 9.85 -13.72 -4.22
CA ASP A 313 8.44 -13.29 -4.34
C ASP A 313 7.85 -12.86 -2.99
N PHE A 314 8.61 -12.96 -1.90
CA PHE A 314 8.31 -12.38 -0.59
C PHE A 314 9.24 -11.18 -0.30
N PRO A 315 9.00 -10.01 -0.91
CA PRO A 315 9.82 -8.83 -0.66
C PRO A 315 9.69 -8.36 0.79
N LEU A 316 10.74 -7.69 1.26
CA LEU A 316 10.70 -7.01 2.55
C LEU A 316 10.17 -5.59 2.37
N ASP A 317 9.30 -5.17 3.28
CA ASP A 317 8.68 -3.86 3.22
C ASP A 317 9.58 -2.78 3.88
N PRO A 318 10.03 -1.76 3.12
CA PRO A 318 10.85 -0.68 3.67
C PRO A 318 10.13 0.13 4.75
N MET A 319 8.80 0.15 4.79
CA MET A 319 8.06 0.83 5.84
C MET A 319 8.42 0.29 7.22
N HIS A 320 8.38 -1.03 7.39
CA HIS A 320 8.66 -1.69 8.66
C HIS A 320 10.17 -1.80 8.93
N LEU A 321 11.00 -1.98 7.91
CA LEU A 321 12.44 -2.14 8.08
C LEU A 321 13.17 -0.83 8.35
N ILE A 322 12.85 0.19 7.56
CA ILE A 322 13.60 1.45 7.53
C ILE A 322 12.85 2.50 8.36
N TYR A 323 11.63 2.81 7.96
CA TYR A 323 10.92 3.97 8.50
C TYR A 323 10.40 3.74 9.91
N GLU A 324 9.87 2.55 10.22
CA GLU A 324 9.45 2.18 11.58
C GLU A 324 10.50 1.34 12.31
N GLY A 325 11.55 0.90 11.60
CA GLY A 325 12.64 0.10 12.13
C GLY A 325 13.85 0.95 12.52
N ILE A 326 14.85 1.05 11.62
CA ILE A 326 16.16 1.65 11.96
C ILE A 326 16.09 3.15 12.25
N VAL A 327 15.32 3.93 11.50
CA VAL A 327 15.25 5.40 11.65
C VAL A 327 14.83 5.84 13.05
N PRO A 328 13.68 5.40 13.61
CA PRO A 328 13.28 5.76 14.96
C PRO A 328 14.25 5.25 16.03
N LYS A 329 14.93 4.13 15.77
CA LYS A 329 15.98 3.63 16.66
C LYS A 329 17.15 4.62 16.71
N CYS A 330 17.68 5.05 15.55
CA CYS A 330 18.73 6.07 15.47
C CYS A 330 18.32 7.37 16.20
N LEU A 331 17.09 7.85 15.97
CA LEU A 331 16.60 9.09 16.57
C LEU A 331 16.50 9.01 18.10
N LYS A 332 16.06 7.86 18.65
CA LYS A 332 16.01 7.64 20.11
C LYS A 332 17.40 7.72 20.75
N PHE A 333 18.45 7.31 20.03
CA PHE A 333 19.83 7.33 20.52
C PHE A 333 20.50 8.70 20.39
N LEU A 334 19.95 9.66 19.64
CA LEU A 334 20.53 11.02 19.58
C LEU A 334 20.68 11.66 20.96
N GLY A 335 19.63 11.64 21.78
CA GLY A 335 19.63 12.23 23.13
C GLY A 335 19.96 11.24 24.26
N LYS A 336 19.97 9.93 23.99
CA LYS A 336 20.11 8.87 25.00
C LYS A 336 21.32 7.94 24.79
N GLY A 337 22.03 8.07 23.67
CA GLY A 337 23.17 7.23 23.29
C GLY A 337 24.41 7.45 24.16
N ARG A 338 25.52 6.79 23.86
CA ARG A 338 26.75 6.90 24.68
C ARG A 338 27.50 8.20 24.33
N LEU A 339 28.21 8.78 25.31
CA LEU A 339 29.21 9.82 25.01
C LEU A 339 30.40 9.17 24.28
N PRO A 340 31.04 9.85 23.31
CA PRO A 340 30.82 11.24 22.88
C PRO A 340 29.71 11.43 21.81
N HIS A 341 29.00 10.37 21.45
CA HIS A 341 28.03 10.35 20.34
C HIS A 341 26.61 10.82 20.70
N ARG A 342 26.44 11.48 21.85
CA ARG A 342 25.16 11.99 22.33
C ARG A 342 25.04 13.49 22.02
N ALA A 343 23.96 13.89 21.37
CA ALA A 343 23.62 15.31 21.20
C ALA A 343 23.19 15.93 22.53
N SER A 344 23.55 17.19 22.75
CA SER A 344 23.21 17.93 23.96
C SER A 344 21.71 18.27 24.01
N GLY A 345 21.16 18.47 25.20
CA GLY A 345 19.77 18.94 25.35
C GLY A 345 19.46 20.24 24.58
N PRO A 346 20.33 21.27 24.62
CA PRO A 346 20.20 22.44 23.75
C PRO A 346 20.12 22.11 22.26
N ASN A 347 21.00 21.24 21.76
CA ASN A 347 20.98 20.87 20.35
C ASN A 347 19.72 20.10 19.96
N ILE A 348 19.21 19.22 20.83
CA ILE A 348 17.93 18.52 20.61
C ILE A 348 16.75 19.51 20.51
N ARG A 349 16.76 20.56 21.34
CA ARG A 349 15.76 21.64 21.24
C ARG A 349 15.92 22.44 19.95
N GLN A 350 17.15 22.70 19.51
CA GLN A 350 17.41 23.37 18.23
C GLN A 350 16.86 22.55 17.06
N ILE A 351 17.19 21.24 16.98
CA ILE A 351 16.64 20.31 15.97
C ILE A 351 15.10 20.36 15.96
N SER A 352 14.48 20.38 17.14
CA SER A 352 13.02 20.45 17.27
C SER A 352 12.45 21.78 16.76
N ALA A 353 13.11 22.90 17.06
CA ALA A 353 12.72 24.22 16.58
C ALA A 353 12.82 24.29 15.06
N ASP A 354 13.90 23.77 14.47
CA ASP A 354 14.12 23.75 13.03
C ASP A 354 13.04 22.90 12.32
N LEU A 355 12.73 21.71 12.84
CA LEU A 355 11.64 20.87 12.32
C LEU A 355 10.28 21.57 12.36
N CYS A 356 9.96 22.26 13.46
CA CYS A 356 8.72 23.03 13.59
C CYS A 356 8.70 24.23 12.62
N SER A 357 9.83 24.91 12.41
CA SER A 357 9.94 26.02 11.48
C SER A 357 9.77 25.57 10.02
N ILE A 358 10.31 24.41 9.66
CA ILE A 358 10.19 23.86 8.29
C ILE A 358 8.76 23.38 8.02
N SER A 359 7.98 23.07 9.05
CA SER A 359 6.61 22.54 8.94
C SER A 359 5.68 23.38 8.05
N SER A 360 5.84 24.71 8.04
CA SER A 360 5.08 25.61 7.16
C SER A 360 5.49 25.52 5.69
N CYS A 361 6.69 25.05 5.40
CA CYS A 361 7.25 24.95 4.05
C CYS A 361 7.03 23.58 3.39
N ILE A 362 6.44 22.61 4.10
CA ILE A 362 6.19 21.27 3.57
C ILE A 362 4.98 21.28 2.63
N PRO A 363 5.13 20.83 1.37
CA PRO A 363 4.02 20.72 0.42
C PRO A 363 2.88 19.85 0.93
N HIS A 364 1.66 20.14 0.45
CA HIS A 364 0.46 19.38 0.78
C HIS A 364 0.49 17.92 0.29
N ASP A 365 1.36 17.59 -0.67
CA ASP A 365 1.54 16.22 -1.18
C ASP A 365 2.15 15.27 -0.14
N PHE A 366 2.81 15.81 0.89
CA PHE A 366 3.29 15.00 2.00
C PHE A 366 2.14 14.70 2.97
N ALA A 367 1.90 13.41 3.22
CA ALA A 367 0.80 12.95 4.08
C ALA A 367 0.81 13.53 5.51
N ARG A 368 1.97 13.94 6.02
CA ARG A 368 2.12 14.54 7.36
C ARG A 368 3.22 15.60 7.36
N LYS A 369 3.02 16.63 8.18
CA LYS A 369 4.02 17.68 8.43
C LYS A 369 4.97 17.29 9.57
N PRO A 370 6.22 17.76 9.55
CA PRO A 370 7.18 17.51 10.61
C PRO A 370 6.75 18.20 11.90
N ARG A 371 7.17 17.60 13.01
CA ARG A 371 6.95 18.09 14.38
C ARG A 371 8.22 17.85 15.20
N SER A 372 8.24 18.31 16.45
CA SER A 372 9.38 18.13 17.37
C SER A 372 9.86 16.67 17.45
N ILE A 373 11.19 16.49 17.51
CA ILE A 373 11.83 15.18 17.71
C ILE A 373 11.61 14.63 19.13
N GLU A 374 11.23 15.48 20.08
CA GLU A 374 10.85 15.04 21.43
C GLU A 374 9.58 14.18 21.39
N CYS A 375 8.75 14.35 20.37
CA CYS A 375 7.56 13.56 20.11
C CYS A 375 7.81 12.36 19.17
N VAL A 376 9.06 11.93 18.97
CA VAL A 376 9.43 10.84 18.03
C VAL A 376 8.64 9.55 18.26
N GLY A 377 8.21 9.27 19.50
CA GLY A 377 7.38 8.11 19.82
C GLY A 377 5.96 8.14 19.24
N LEU A 378 5.50 9.31 18.76
CA LEU A 378 4.19 9.52 18.14
C LEU A 378 4.27 9.61 16.61
N TRP A 379 5.47 9.69 16.06
CA TRP A 379 5.68 9.80 14.62
C TRP A 379 5.26 8.50 13.93
N LYS A 380 4.75 8.64 12.72
CA LYS A 380 4.36 7.52 11.86
C LYS A 380 5.39 7.29 10.77
N ALA A 381 5.34 6.14 10.08
CA ALA A 381 6.24 5.82 8.98
C ALA A 381 6.45 6.96 7.96
N THR A 382 5.38 7.66 7.58
CA THR A 382 5.46 8.76 6.61
C THR A 382 6.27 9.96 7.12
N GLU A 383 6.26 10.22 8.43
CA GLU A 383 7.07 11.27 9.06
C GLU A 383 8.54 10.86 9.12
N PHE A 384 8.82 9.60 9.46
CA PHE A 384 10.19 9.06 9.43
C PHE A 384 10.77 9.06 8.01
N ARG A 385 9.96 8.71 7.00
CA ARG A 385 10.34 8.78 5.58
C ARG A 385 10.66 10.21 5.16
N LEU A 386 9.79 11.18 5.47
CA LEU A 386 10.05 12.59 5.19
C LEU A 386 11.35 13.05 5.87
N PHE A 387 11.53 12.69 7.14
CA PHE A 387 12.71 13.05 7.89
C PHE A 387 13.99 12.53 7.23
N ILE A 388 14.11 11.22 7.00
CA ILE A 388 15.37 10.64 6.51
C ILE A 388 15.70 11.03 5.06
N LEU A 389 14.69 11.18 4.20
CA LEU A 389 14.91 11.51 2.79
C LEU A 389 15.15 13.00 2.54
N TYR A 390 14.67 13.90 3.41
CA TYR A 390 14.70 15.34 3.10
C TYR A 390 15.20 16.23 4.23
N LEU A 391 14.89 15.92 5.48
CA LEU A 391 15.11 16.85 6.59
C LEU A 391 16.39 16.55 7.37
N ALA A 392 16.76 15.28 7.52
CA ALA A 392 17.88 14.85 8.34
C ALA A 392 19.22 15.53 7.98
N PRO A 393 19.62 15.66 6.69
CA PRO A 393 20.85 16.36 6.33
C PRO A 393 20.85 17.84 6.75
N ILE A 394 19.68 18.47 6.82
CA ILE A 394 19.53 19.90 7.12
C ILE A 394 19.53 20.11 8.64
N VAL A 395 18.59 19.47 9.35
CA VAL A 395 18.34 19.77 10.78
C VAL A 395 19.40 19.19 11.71
N LEU A 396 20.13 18.16 11.28
CA LEU A 396 21.17 17.54 12.10
C LEU A 396 22.54 18.22 11.94
N ALA A 397 22.76 18.98 10.87
CA ALA A 397 24.04 19.63 10.59
C ALA A 397 24.43 20.58 11.72
N GLY A 398 25.62 20.38 12.31
CA GLY A 398 26.11 21.18 13.45
C GLY A 398 25.40 20.94 14.78
N ASN A 399 24.28 20.20 14.79
CA ASN A 399 23.51 19.91 16.00
C ASN A 399 23.81 18.53 16.62
N VAL A 400 24.45 17.62 15.89
CA VAL A 400 24.86 16.31 16.40
C VAL A 400 26.38 16.10 16.26
N PRO A 401 26.99 15.18 17.03
CA PRO A 401 28.40 14.83 16.83
C PRO A 401 28.69 14.39 15.40
N GLU A 402 29.86 14.73 14.87
CA GLU A 402 30.21 14.50 13.45
C GLU A 402 30.02 13.04 13.01
N SER A 403 30.46 12.08 13.82
CA SER A 403 30.26 10.64 13.55
C SER A 403 28.79 10.26 13.38
N VAL A 404 27.90 10.85 14.19
CA VAL A 404 26.45 10.63 14.09
C VAL A 404 25.89 11.30 12.85
N TYR A 405 26.36 12.50 12.51
CA TYR A 405 25.94 13.20 11.32
C TYR A 405 26.30 12.41 10.05
N GLN A 406 27.53 11.93 9.95
CA GLN A 406 27.98 11.06 8.84
C GLN A 406 27.16 9.78 8.75
N LEU A 407 26.84 9.12 9.88
CA LEU A 407 25.95 7.97 9.88
C LEU A 407 24.56 8.29 9.30
N PHE A 408 23.97 9.44 9.64
CA PHE A 408 22.69 9.87 9.08
C PHE A 408 22.78 10.23 7.59
N LEU A 409 23.90 10.76 7.12
CA LEU A 409 24.14 10.99 5.69
C LEU A 409 24.28 9.67 4.92
N SER A 410 24.97 8.68 5.50
CA SER A 410 25.04 7.32 4.96
C SER A 410 23.65 6.68 4.90
N LEU A 411 22.86 6.79 5.97
CA LEU A 411 21.48 6.29 5.99
C LEU A 411 20.57 7.02 5.00
N HIS A 412 20.67 8.35 4.90
CA HIS A 412 19.96 9.14 3.90
C HIS A 412 20.29 8.66 2.48
N SER A 413 21.57 8.51 2.17
CA SER A 413 22.06 8.06 0.86
C SER A 413 21.54 6.65 0.54
N PHE A 414 21.63 5.72 1.50
CA PHE A 414 21.10 4.36 1.36
C PHE A 414 19.62 4.35 1.01
N VAL A 415 18.81 5.08 1.77
CA VAL A 415 17.35 5.14 1.57
C VAL A 415 17.02 5.83 0.24
N PHE A 416 17.76 6.88 -0.13
CA PHE A 416 17.56 7.60 -1.38
C PHE A 416 17.85 6.71 -2.59
N LEU A 417 19.01 6.03 -2.60
CA LEU A 417 19.43 5.13 -3.68
C LEU A 417 18.37 4.05 -3.93
N LEU A 418 17.87 3.42 -2.87
CA LEU A 418 16.86 2.36 -2.97
C LEU A 418 15.45 2.86 -3.31
N SER A 419 15.15 4.14 -3.01
CA SER A 419 13.83 4.72 -3.28
C SER A 419 13.69 5.25 -4.71
N HIS A 420 14.78 5.43 -5.45
CA HIS A 420 14.76 6.05 -6.78
C HIS A 420 14.79 4.98 -7.89
N PRO A 421 13.74 4.86 -8.74
CA PRO A 421 13.56 3.73 -9.67
C PRO A 421 14.71 3.47 -10.65
N LEU A 422 15.38 4.53 -11.10
CA LEU A 422 16.51 4.41 -12.05
C LEU A 422 17.84 4.17 -11.32
N VAL A 423 17.99 4.73 -10.12
CA VAL A 423 19.28 4.76 -9.41
C VAL A 423 19.47 3.46 -8.64
N CYS A 424 18.39 2.88 -8.13
CA CYS A 424 18.44 1.59 -7.45
C CYS A 424 18.99 0.48 -8.35
N GLN A 425 18.66 0.49 -9.65
CA GLN A 425 19.14 -0.51 -10.60
C GLN A 425 20.66 -0.41 -10.84
N THR A 426 21.19 0.82 -10.89
CA THR A 426 22.62 1.06 -11.15
C THR A 426 23.48 0.90 -9.90
N TYR A 427 22.97 1.32 -8.73
CA TYR A 427 23.74 1.42 -7.49
C TYR A 427 23.33 0.38 -6.44
N CYS A 428 22.65 -0.70 -6.84
CA CYS A 428 22.21 -1.75 -5.90
C CYS A 428 23.38 -2.33 -5.09
N SER A 429 24.50 -2.64 -5.75
CA SER A 429 25.71 -3.15 -5.09
C SER A 429 26.29 -2.14 -4.10
N TYR A 430 26.35 -0.86 -4.48
CA TYR A 430 26.82 0.18 -3.59
C TYR A 430 25.87 0.40 -2.40
N ALA A 431 24.55 0.27 -2.61
CA ALA A 431 23.58 0.33 -1.52
C ALA A 431 23.77 -0.84 -0.53
N GLU A 432 24.14 -2.03 -1.00
CA GLU A 432 24.49 -3.17 -0.14
C GLU A 432 25.73 -2.87 0.73
N ASP A 433 26.79 -2.35 0.12
CA ASP A 433 28.00 -1.94 0.85
C ASP A 433 27.69 -0.86 1.89
N LEU A 434 26.84 0.11 1.53
CA LEU A 434 26.41 1.17 2.41
C LEU A 434 25.57 0.63 3.58
N ALA A 435 24.74 -0.38 3.33
CA ALA A 435 23.95 -1.05 4.37
C ALA A 435 24.87 -1.73 5.39
N LYS A 436 25.89 -2.46 4.93
CA LYS A 436 26.92 -3.08 5.80
C LYS A 436 27.69 -2.02 6.60
N HIS A 437 28.09 -0.93 5.94
CA HIS A 437 28.75 0.19 6.60
C HIS A 437 27.88 0.79 7.71
N ILE A 438 26.59 1.04 7.45
CA ILE A 438 25.65 1.58 8.45
C ILE A 438 25.55 0.67 9.67
N VAL A 439 25.45 -0.65 9.50
CA VAL A 439 25.41 -1.60 10.63
C VAL A 439 26.67 -1.50 11.48
N ASN A 440 27.83 -1.51 10.85
CA ASN A 440 29.11 -1.46 11.53
C ASN A 440 29.30 -0.12 12.28
N GLU A 441 29.00 1.01 11.64
CA GLU A 441 29.08 2.34 12.27
C GLU A 441 28.11 2.46 13.45
N CYS A 442 26.90 1.93 13.31
CA CYS A 442 25.94 1.89 14.41
C CYS A 442 26.49 1.11 15.62
N ALA A 443 27.16 -0.02 15.40
CA ALA A 443 27.79 -0.81 16.45
C ALA A 443 28.94 -0.04 17.12
N ILE A 444 29.75 0.69 16.34
CA ILE A 444 30.85 1.51 16.87
C ILE A 444 30.33 2.68 17.72
N ILE A 445 29.34 3.41 17.20
CA ILE A 445 28.82 4.66 17.79
C ILE A 445 27.97 4.39 19.03
N TRP A 446 27.11 3.37 19.00
CA TRP A 446 26.13 3.12 20.06
C TRP A 446 26.31 1.79 20.79
N GLY A 447 27.28 0.96 20.37
CA GLY A 447 27.57 -0.35 20.95
C GLY A 447 26.56 -1.42 20.56
N ASP A 448 26.76 -2.61 21.12
CA ASP A 448 25.89 -3.78 20.87
C ASP A 448 24.44 -3.58 21.32
N GLU A 449 24.18 -2.58 22.18
CA GLU A 449 22.83 -2.12 22.53
C GLU A 449 22.06 -1.55 21.33
N PHE A 450 22.75 -1.13 20.29
CA PHE A 450 22.12 -0.71 19.05
C PHE A 450 21.97 -1.85 18.05
N MET A 451 22.71 -2.96 18.17
CA MET A 451 22.66 -4.01 17.15
C MET A 451 21.22 -4.46 16.85
N CYS A 452 20.94 -4.52 15.55
CA CYS A 452 19.59 -4.67 15.02
C CYS A 452 19.08 -6.10 15.19
N THR A 453 17.79 -6.20 15.49
CA THR A 453 16.97 -7.43 15.35
C THR A 453 16.63 -7.71 13.88
N LEU A 454 17.24 -6.97 12.95
CA LEU A 454 16.98 -7.03 11.51
C LEU A 454 18.32 -7.33 10.84
N CYS A 455 18.40 -8.50 10.22
CA CYS A 455 19.48 -8.82 9.31
C CYS A 455 19.32 -7.95 8.06
N ILE A 456 20.42 -7.33 7.63
CA ILE A 456 20.44 -6.34 6.54
C ILE A 456 20.83 -6.98 5.20
N GLN A 457 21.21 -8.26 5.19
CA GLN A 457 21.49 -9.03 3.98
C GLN A 457 20.23 -9.33 3.14
#